data_AF-A0A7C1UMM1-F1
#
_entry.id   AF-A0A7C1UMM1-F1
#
_cell.length_a   1.000
_cell.length_b   1.000
_cell.length_c   1.000
_cell.angle_alpha   90.00
_cell.angle_beta   90.00
_cell.angle_gamma   90.00
#
_symmetry.space_group_name_H-M   'P 1'
#
loop_
_entity.id
_entity.type
_entity.pdbx_description
1 polymer ?
#
loop_
_entity_poly.entity_id
_entity_poly.type
_entity_poly.pdbx_seq_one_letter_code
_entity_poly.pdbx_strand_id
1 'polypeptide(L)'
;MGKKFSVACSEEERDELSAAAKYLDQKMNSIQRSGKVIGLDRCAIMAALNISHELLNLRDDTGLSEGFESKLKLLQEKVTTVLHEQKELKL
;
A
#
# COMPACT_ATOMS: atom_id res chain seq x y z
N MET A 1 -6.22 6.49 22.10
CA MET A 1 -6.41 7.95 22.34
C MET A 1 -7.68 8.32 23.11
N GLY A 2 -8.55 7.39 23.52
CA GLY A 2 -9.58 7.63 24.55
C GLY A 2 -10.71 8.62 24.22
N LYS A 3 -10.65 9.30 23.06
CA LYS A 3 -11.69 10.20 22.54
C LYS A 3 -12.69 9.40 21.70
N LYS A 4 -13.97 9.71 21.88
CA LYS A 4 -15.07 9.15 21.08
C LYS A 4 -15.43 10.14 19.98
N PHE A 5 -15.56 9.65 18.76
CA PHE A 5 -15.99 10.42 17.60
C PHE A 5 -17.15 9.70 16.93
N SER A 6 -18.11 10.46 16.41
CA SER A 6 -19.17 9.92 15.56
C SER A 6 -18.84 10.24 14.11
N VAL A 7 -18.90 9.22 13.26
CA VAL A 7 -18.62 9.33 11.83
C VAL A 7 -19.81 8.72 11.10
N ALA A 8 -20.34 9.42 10.10
CA ALA A 8 -21.37 8.87 9.23
C ALA A 8 -20.75 7.75 8.38
N CYS A 9 -21.41 6.59 8.34
CA CYS A 9 -21.00 5.46 7.51
C CYS A 9 -22.24 4.72 7.01
N SER A 10 -22.14 4.10 5.85
CA SER A 10 -23.09 3.08 5.41
C SER A 10 -22.89 1.78 6.20
N GLU A 11 -23.85 0.85 6.18
CA GLU A 11 -23.67 -0.44 6.87
C GLU A 11 -22.51 -1.25 6.27
N GLU A 12 -22.29 -1.13 4.95
CA GLU A 12 -21.25 -1.83 4.20
C GLU A 12 -19.85 -1.37 4.60
N GLU A 13 -19.66 -0.07 4.85
CA GLU A 13 -18.34 0.52 5.18
C GLU A 13 -18.00 0.44 6.68
N ARG A 14 -18.94 -0.01 7.54
CA ARG A 14 -18.80 0.05 8.99
C ARG A 14 -17.56 -0.69 9.49
N ASP A 15 -17.31 -1.89 8.98
CA ASP A 15 -16.20 -2.71 9.41
C ASP A 15 -14.86 -2.15 8.91
N GLU A 16 -14.82 -1.64 7.68
CA GLU A 16 -13.66 -0.99 7.09
C GLU A 16 -13.28 0.29 7.85
N LEU A 17 -14.27 1.14 8.14
CA LEU A 17 -14.06 2.35 8.95
C LEU A 17 -13.68 2.01 10.39
N SER A 18 -14.19 0.92 10.97
CA SER A 18 -13.75 0.44 12.28
C SER A 18 -12.28 0.02 12.26
N ALA A 19 -11.85 -0.68 11.21
CA ALA A 19 -10.45 -1.05 11.01
C ALA A 19 -9.56 0.19 10.83
N ALA A 20 -9.99 1.15 10.01
CA ALA A 20 -9.28 2.41 9.79
C ALA A 20 -9.12 3.22 11.10
N ALA A 21 -10.18 3.31 11.92
CA ALA A 21 -10.14 3.98 13.21
C ALA A 21 -9.17 3.30 14.19
N LYS A 22 -9.16 1.96 14.24
CA LYS A 22 -8.19 1.19 15.04
C LYS A 22 -6.75 1.44 14.58
N TYR A 23 -6.52 1.46 13.27
CA TYR A 23 -5.20 1.72 12.70
C TYR A 23 -4.70 3.13 13.05
N LEU A 24 -5.55 4.14 12.89
CA LEU A 24 -5.26 5.51 13.29
C LEU A 24 -4.90 5.60 14.78
N ASP A 25 -5.69 4.96 15.65
CA ASP A 25 -5.43 4.98 17.10
C ASP A 25 -4.07 4.37 17.44
N GLN A 26 -3.72 3.23 16.84
CA GLN A 26 -2.42 2.58 17.01
C GLN A 26 -1.28 3.50 16.55
N LYS A 27 -1.41 4.14 15.38
CA LYS A 27 -0.40 5.06 14.85
C LYS A 27 -0.20 6.28 15.76
N MET A 28 -1.30 6.88 16.21
CA MET A 28 -1.27 7.97 17.17
C MET A 28 -0.59 7.54 18.48
N ASN A 29 -0.90 6.35 19.02
CA ASN A 29 -0.30 5.85 20.27
C ASN A 29 1.20 5.63 20.10
N SER A 30 1.63 5.10 18.95
CA SER A 30 3.05 4.93 18.62
C SER A 30 3.79 6.27 18.56
N ILE A 31 3.20 7.28 17.92
CA ILE A 31 3.78 8.63 17.84
C ILE A 31 3.90 9.26 19.22
N GLN A 32 2.85 9.17 20.04
CA GLN A 32 2.87 9.70 21.39
C GLN A 32 3.94 9.02 22.27
N ARG A 33 4.06 7.68 22.19
CA ARG A 33 5.08 6.91 22.92
C ARG A 33 6.51 7.27 22.52
N SER A 34 6.72 7.73 21.29
CA SER A 34 8.05 8.18 20.85
C SER A 34 8.54 9.44 21.57
N GLY A 35 7.66 10.18 22.25
CA GLY A 35 7.98 11.42 22.95
C GLY A 35 8.36 12.60 22.04
N LYS A 36 8.45 12.40 20.72
CA LYS A 36 8.87 13.43 19.74
C LYS A 36 7.80 14.51 19.50
N VAL A 37 6.55 14.23 19.87
CA VAL A 37 5.39 15.05 19.53
C VAL A 37 4.54 15.25 20.78
N ILE A 38 4.34 16.51 21.15
CA ILE A 38 3.55 16.89 22.32
C ILE A 38 2.20 17.41 21.82
N GLY A 39 1.11 16.88 22.38
CA GLY A 39 -0.26 17.28 22.06
C GLY A 39 -0.99 16.28 21.16
N LEU A 40 -2.27 16.03 21.52
CA LEU A 40 -3.14 15.08 20.81
C LEU A 40 -3.40 15.49 19.36
N ASP A 41 -3.60 16.79 19.11
CA ASP A 41 -3.93 17.29 17.77
C ASP A 41 -2.74 17.13 16.83
N ARG A 42 -1.52 17.38 17.32
CA ARG A 42 -0.30 17.17 16.53
C ARG A 42 -0.02 15.70 16.28
N CYS A 43 -0.33 14.82 17.25
CA CYS A 43 -0.29 13.37 17.05
C CYS A 43 -1.27 12.92 15.97
N ALA A 44 -2.48 13.49 15.92
CA ALA A 44 -3.49 13.17 14.91
C ALA A 44 -3.01 13.57 13.51
N ILE A 45 -2.51 14.80 13.37
CA ILE A 45 -1.99 15.32 12.09
C ILE A 45 -0.80 14.47 11.61
N MET A 46 0.14 14.13 12.49
CA MET A 46 1.29 13.31 12.11
C MET A 46 0.90 11.87 11.78
N ALA A 47 -0.06 11.29 12.51
CA ALA A 47 -0.58 9.97 12.17
C ALA A 47 -1.22 9.99 10.78
N ALA A 48 -2.08 10.97 10.50
CA ALA A 48 -2.72 11.14 9.19
C ALA A 48 -1.69 11.29 8.06
N LEU A 49 -0.68 12.15 8.23
CA LEU A 49 0.39 12.34 7.25
C LEU A 49 1.17 11.06 6.97
N ASN A 50 1.53 10.31 8.02
CA ASN A 50 2.26 9.05 7.87
C ASN A 50 1.42 7.99 7.14
N ILE A 51 0.13 7.89 7.45
CA ILE A 51 -0.78 6.94 6.80
C ILE A 51 -0.97 7.32 5.32
N SER A 52 -1.16 8.60 5.01
CA SER A 52 -1.25 9.07 3.63
C SER A 52 0.04 8.80 2.86
N HIS A 53 1.21 8.98 3.49
CA HIS A 53 2.50 8.67 2.87
C HIS A 53 2.65 7.17 2.57
N GLU A 54 2.25 6.30 3.49
CA GLU A 54 2.22 4.85 3.26
C GLU A 54 1.31 4.49 2.09
N LEU A 55 0.10 5.05 2.03
CA LEU A 55 -0.84 4.80 0.94
C LEU A 55 -0.27 5.25 -0.42
N LEU A 56 0.39 6.40 -0.48
CA LEU A 56 1.04 6.88 -1.71
C LEU A 56 2.22 5.99 -2.11
N ASN A 57 3.04 5.55 -1.16
CA ASN A 57 4.14 4.63 -1.44
C ASN A 57 3.63 3.27 -1.92
N LEU A 58 2.54 2.73 -1.34
CA LEU A 58 1.93 1.49 -1.83
C LEU A 58 1.43 1.65 -3.27
N ARG A 59 0.87 2.81 -3.62
CA ARG A 59 0.46 3.11 -4.98
C ARG A 59 1.66 3.17 -5.92
N ASP A 60 2.76 3.79 -5.51
CA ASP A 60 3.96 3.87 -6.34
C ASP A 60 4.68 2.50 -6.45
N ASP A 61 4.63 1.66 -5.41
CA ASP A 61 5.13 0.27 -5.43
C ASP A 61 4.28 -0.65 -6.35
N THR A 62 3.04 -0.28 -6.69
CA THR A 62 2.34 -0.97 -7.81
C THR A 62 3.03 -0.75 -9.16
N GLY A 63 4.01 0.16 -9.25
CA GLY A 63 5.00 0.23 -10.33
C GLY A 63 5.84 -1.05 -10.49
N LEU A 64 5.79 -2.00 -9.55
CA LEU A 64 6.22 -3.39 -9.76
C LEU A 64 5.56 -4.02 -10.99
N SER A 65 4.38 -3.54 -11.42
CA SER A 65 3.75 -3.93 -12.68
C SER A 65 4.64 -3.64 -13.90
N GLU A 66 5.35 -2.51 -13.94
CA GLU A 66 6.23 -2.17 -15.07
C GLU A 66 7.44 -3.12 -15.14
N GLY A 67 8.03 -3.44 -13.99
CA GLY A 67 9.13 -4.41 -13.89
C GLY A 67 8.67 -5.85 -14.18
N PHE A 68 7.45 -6.20 -13.78
CA PHE A 68 6.85 -7.49 -14.06
C PHE A 68 6.52 -7.66 -15.55
N GLU A 69 5.92 -6.64 -16.17
CA GLU A 69 5.61 -6.62 -17.60
C GLU A 69 6.87 -6.70 -18.46
N SER A 70 7.94 -6.01 -18.06
CA SER A 70 9.26 -6.10 -18.71
C SER A 70 9.85 -7.51 -18.63
N LYS A 71 9.79 -8.15 -17.45
CA LYS A 71 10.24 -9.54 -17.27
C LYS A 71 9.39 -10.52 -18.09
N LEU A 72 8.09 -10.28 -18.18
CA LEU A 72 7.14 -11.11 -18.93
C LEU A 72 7.43 -11.04 -20.43
N LYS A 73 7.67 -9.83 -20.98
CA LYS A 73 8.12 -9.63 -22.36
C LYS A 73 9.44 -10.36 -22.64
N LEU A 74 10.40 -10.27 -21.73
CA LEU A 74 11.72 -10.91 -21.90
C LEU A 74 11.64 -12.44 -21.90
N LEU A 75 10.76 -13.02 -21.06
CA LEU A 75 10.45 -14.45 -21.12
C LEU A 75 9.76 -14.84 -22.43
N GLN A 76 8.82 -14.01 -22.89
CA GLN A 76 8.06 -14.26 -24.12
C GLN A 76 8.99 -14.23 -25.35
N GLU A 77 9.93 -13.29 -25.41
CA GLU A 77 10.97 -13.26 -26.44
C GLU A 77 11.84 -14.52 -26.40
N LYS A 78 12.37 -14.91 -25.23
CA LYS A 78 13.18 -16.13 -25.11
C LYS A 78 12.45 -17.38 -25.57
N VAL A 79 11.18 -17.55 -25.19
CA VAL A 79 10.36 -18.69 -25.63
C VAL A 79 10.19 -18.66 -27.15
N THR A 80 9.94 -17.48 -27.72
CA THR A 80 9.79 -17.31 -29.18
C THR A 80 11.08 -17.63 -29.92
N THR A 81 12.23 -17.21 -29.42
CA THR A 81 13.55 -17.53 -29.99
C THR A 81 13.82 -19.02 -29.99
N VAL A 82 13.62 -19.70 -28.85
CA VAL A 82 13.85 -21.16 -28.75
C VAL A 82 12.89 -21.94 -29.66
N LEU A 83 11.63 -21.52 -29.77
CA LEU A 83 10.67 -22.12 -30.69
C LEU A 83 11.06 -21.92 -32.15
N HIS A 84 11.63 -20.77 -32.50
CA HIS A 84 12.12 -20.50 -33.86
C HIS A 84 13.36 -21.34 -34.20
N GLU A 85 14.34 -21.42 -33.29
CA GLU A 85 15.55 -22.23 -33.44
C GLU A 85 15.22 -23.73 -33.61
N GLN A 86 14.26 -24.27 -32.85
CA GLN A 86 13.82 -25.66 -33.04
C GLN A 86 13.15 -25.92 -34.39
N LYS A 87 12.53 -24.90 -35.00
CA LYS A 87 11.85 -25.03 -36.29
C LYS A 87 12.84 -25.05 -37.44
N GLU A 88 13.88 -24.22 -37.36
CA GLU A 88 14.98 -24.15 -38.33
C GLU A 88 15.85 -25.43 -38.31
N LEU A 89 16.04 -26.05 -37.14
CA LEU A 89 16.78 -27.32 -36.98
C LEU A 89 16.05 -28.56 -37.51
N LYS A 90 14.78 -28.43 -37.90
CA LYS A 90 13.93 -29.55 -38.40
C LYS A 90 13.62 -29.46 -39.90
N LEU A 91 14.15 -28.46 -40.60
CA LEU A 91 14.23 -28.42 -42.07
C LEU A 91 15.62 -28.85 -42.54
#